data_AF-A0A7S0Y6U5-F1
#
_entry.id   AF-A0A7S0Y6U5-F1
#
_cell.length_a   1.000
_cell.length_b   1.000
_cell.length_c   1.000
_cell.angle_alpha   90.00
_cell.angle_beta   90.00
_cell.angle_gamma   90.00
#
_symmetry.space_group_name_H-M   'P 1'
#
loop_
_entity.id
_entity.type
_entity.pdbx_description
1 polymer ?
#
loop_
_entity_poly.entity_id
_entity_poly.type
_entity_poly.pdbx_seq_one_letter_code
_entity_poly.pdbx_strand_id
1 'polypeptide(L)'
;VKVQFNSTDTLFSTLRDVNFEQVGAHVKARATYLKSVQDEKDGLQSKSVTEIKEYVKKLREVNIQQEKNLLSLHTSIALKLKSAVTDNSFTRRLECEQGMIQGTMATDKYLDYAEEVLCCSEPLPKVLRLLCLCSLINNGVRRYDSLRAMLVQVHGIGVLVTLSNLEKLGLLKKQESATSGISGLSSQIAAASISVAAAGSIAANLVAEKVTAVTGWDALRRRLNLVVDASEEERDGDVSYAYSGYAPISVRLVEKALRPPPQGWTSLEESLKILPGPLFQKQQEPKRVGLPWDITPPVCDVSSKPRKVVVVMFIGGVTFAEVSALRFLSRQQGGGA
;
A
#
# COMPACT_ATOMS: atom_id res chain seq x y z
N VAL A 1 20.90 -6.31 -20.79
CA VAL A 1 20.39 -4.97 -21.17
C VAL A 1 19.77 -4.35 -19.93
N LYS A 2 20.19 -3.14 -19.52
CA LYS A 2 19.53 -2.40 -18.43
C LYS A 2 18.31 -1.69 -19.01
N VAL A 3 17.13 -1.96 -18.45
CA VAL A 3 15.87 -1.33 -18.86
C VAL A 3 15.53 -0.26 -17.82
N GLN A 4 15.15 0.94 -18.27
CA GLN A 4 14.69 2.01 -17.39
C GLN A 4 13.16 2.03 -17.33
N PHE A 5 12.61 2.11 -16.12
CA PHE A 5 11.17 2.19 -15.86
C PHE A 5 10.84 3.55 -15.25
N ASN A 6 10.34 4.46 -16.08
CA ASN A 6 9.97 5.82 -15.65
C ASN A 6 8.81 6.34 -16.52
N SER A 7 8.36 7.58 -16.26
CA SER A 7 7.26 8.21 -17.02
C SER A 7 7.63 8.66 -18.43
N THR A 8 8.87 8.48 -18.92
CA THR A 8 9.18 8.80 -20.32
C THR A 8 8.59 7.77 -21.27
N ASP A 9 8.41 6.53 -20.80
CA ASP A 9 7.68 5.49 -21.51
C ASP A 9 6.17 5.70 -21.31
N THR A 10 5.49 6.07 -22.40
CA THR A 10 4.04 6.35 -22.40
C THR A 10 3.22 5.11 -22.07
N LEU A 11 3.66 3.93 -22.52
CA LEU A 11 3.01 2.66 -22.24
C LEU A 11 3.24 2.24 -20.78
N PHE A 12 4.46 2.37 -20.27
CA PHE A 12 4.70 2.06 -18.85
C PHE A 12 3.92 3.00 -17.92
N SER A 13 3.77 4.27 -18.27
CA SER A 13 3.01 5.23 -17.45
C SER A 13 1.52 4.87 -17.35
N THR A 14 0.94 4.18 -18.34
CA THR A 14 -0.44 3.69 -18.27
C THR A 14 -0.54 2.35 -17.55
N LEU A 15 0.46 1.46 -17.72
CA LEU A 15 0.43 0.11 -17.13
C LEU A 15 0.78 0.07 -15.64
N ARG A 16 1.72 0.90 -15.17
CA ARG A 16 2.32 0.77 -13.83
C ARG A 16 1.35 0.98 -12.66
N ASP A 17 0.28 1.74 -12.89
CA ASP A 17 -0.67 2.14 -11.85
C ASP A 17 -1.95 1.28 -11.88
N VAL A 18 -2.02 0.29 -12.78
CA VAL A 18 -3.21 -0.52 -13.04
C VAL A 18 -3.06 -1.89 -12.39
N ASN A 19 -4.17 -2.47 -11.92
CA ASN A 19 -4.17 -3.85 -11.40
C ASN A 19 -3.73 -4.84 -12.48
N PHE A 20 -2.94 -5.85 -12.10
CA PHE A 20 -2.36 -6.79 -13.05
C PHE A 20 -3.39 -7.52 -13.92
N GLU A 21 -4.60 -7.76 -13.41
CA GLU A 21 -5.68 -8.40 -14.16
C GLU A 21 -6.08 -7.61 -15.42
N GLN A 22 -6.01 -6.28 -15.35
CA GLN A 22 -6.38 -5.38 -16.45
C GLN A 22 -5.22 -5.11 -17.42
N VAL A 23 -3.98 -5.40 -17.04
CA VAL A 23 -2.78 -5.17 -17.87
C VAL A 23 -2.91 -5.85 -19.24
N GLY A 24 -3.48 -7.06 -19.28
CA GLY A 24 -3.69 -7.78 -20.55
C GLY A 24 -4.59 -7.02 -21.53
N ALA A 25 -5.65 -6.38 -21.04
CA ALA A 25 -6.56 -5.58 -21.85
C ALA A 25 -5.85 -4.31 -22.38
N HIS A 26 -5.07 -3.63 -21.54
CA HIS A 26 -4.31 -2.44 -21.94
C HIS A 26 -3.22 -2.73 -22.97
N VAL A 27 -2.47 -3.81 -22.79
CA VAL A 27 -1.45 -4.25 -23.76
C VAL A 27 -2.10 -4.59 -25.10
N LYS A 28 -3.24 -5.30 -25.09
CA LYS A 28 -4.00 -5.62 -26.31
C LYS A 28 -4.53 -4.36 -26.99
N ALA A 29 -5.12 -3.42 -26.25
CA ALA A 29 -5.61 -2.16 -26.79
C ALA A 29 -4.49 -1.34 -27.44
N ARG A 30 -3.32 -1.23 -26.79
CA ARG A 30 -2.15 -0.54 -27.36
C ARG A 30 -1.61 -1.25 -28.59
N ALA A 31 -1.59 -2.59 -28.62
CA ALA A 31 -1.17 -3.36 -29.78
C ALA A 31 -2.08 -3.13 -30.99
N THR A 32 -3.41 -3.09 -30.79
CA THR A 32 -4.38 -2.79 -31.84
C THR A 32 -4.20 -1.37 -32.37
N TYR A 33 -4.00 -0.38 -31.48
CA TYR A 33 -3.73 1.00 -31.87
C TYR A 33 -2.44 1.14 -32.70
N LEU A 34 -1.35 0.49 -32.30
CA LEU A 34 -0.10 0.54 -33.07
C LEU A 34 -0.20 -0.17 -34.42
N LYS A 35 -1.08 -1.17 -34.55
CA LYS A 35 -1.40 -1.80 -35.84
C LYS A 35 -2.20 -0.85 -36.73
N SER A 36 -3.25 -0.20 -36.23
CA SER A 36 -4.04 0.73 -37.06
C SER A 36 -3.20 1.90 -37.58
N VAL A 37 -2.28 2.44 -36.77
CA VAL A 37 -1.35 3.51 -37.20
C VAL A 37 -0.38 3.02 -38.29
N GLN A 38 -0.03 1.73 -38.28
CA GLN A 38 0.80 1.10 -39.30
C GLN A 38 -0.01 0.83 -40.58
N ASP A 39 -1.24 0.35 -40.48
CA ASP A 39 -2.09 0.10 -41.65
C ASP A 39 -2.44 1.42 -42.36
N GLU A 40 -2.65 2.50 -41.59
CA GLU A 40 -2.73 3.86 -42.12
C GLU A 40 -1.45 4.27 -42.84
N LYS A 41 -0.27 3.84 -42.37
CA LYS A 41 1.02 4.09 -43.05
C LYS A 41 1.01 3.53 -44.46
N ASP A 42 0.64 2.26 -44.54
CA ASP A 42 0.75 1.47 -45.75
C ASP A 42 -0.36 1.90 -46.75
N GLY A 43 -1.49 2.42 -46.24
CA GLY A 43 -2.56 3.05 -47.01
C GLY A 43 -2.36 4.52 -47.41
N LEU A 44 -1.25 5.18 -47.06
CA LEU A 44 -0.99 6.58 -47.49
C LEU A 44 -0.53 6.71 -48.93
N GLN A 45 -0.07 5.63 -49.56
CA GLN A 45 0.31 5.65 -50.97
C GLN A 45 -0.87 5.99 -51.90
N SER A 46 -2.11 5.90 -51.41
CA SER A 46 -3.34 6.22 -52.15
C SER A 46 -4.04 7.52 -51.69
N LYS A 47 -3.44 8.31 -50.80
CA LYS A 47 -4.08 9.49 -50.15
C LYS A 47 -3.49 10.84 -50.59
N SER A 48 -4.21 11.92 -50.27
CA SER A 48 -3.89 13.29 -50.69
C SER A 48 -2.62 13.87 -50.04
N VAL A 49 -1.97 14.83 -50.70
CA VAL A 49 -0.70 15.46 -50.26
C VAL A 49 -0.82 16.18 -48.91
N THR A 50 -2.00 16.68 -48.57
CA THR A 50 -2.32 17.30 -47.28
C THR A 50 -2.35 16.31 -46.13
N GLU A 51 -2.96 15.13 -46.33
CA GLU A 51 -3.01 14.04 -45.35
C GLU A 51 -1.62 13.45 -45.12
N ILE A 52 -0.78 13.40 -46.16
CA ILE A 52 0.62 12.96 -46.06
C ILE A 52 1.42 13.90 -45.13
N LYS A 53 1.22 15.23 -45.21
CA LYS A 53 1.93 16.19 -44.34
C LYS A 53 1.54 16.05 -42.87
N GLU A 54 0.25 15.88 -42.57
CA GLU A 54 -0.23 15.65 -41.20
C GLU A 54 0.27 14.32 -40.64
N TYR A 55 0.32 13.28 -41.47
CA TYR A 55 0.83 11.98 -41.06
C TYR A 55 2.34 11.97 -40.81
N VAL A 56 3.14 12.62 -41.66
CA VAL A 56 4.59 12.77 -41.45
C VAL A 56 4.90 13.59 -40.18
N LYS A 57 3.99 14.48 -39.77
CA LYS A 57 4.06 15.18 -38.48
C LYS A 57 3.81 14.21 -37.32
N LYS A 58 2.73 13.41 -37.37
CA LYS A 58 2.43 12.36 -36.37
C LYS A 58 3.52 11.28 -36.27
N LEU A 59 4.12 10.89 -37.39
CA LEU A 59 5.25 9.94 -37.42
C LEU A 59 6.52 10.48 -36.78
N ARG A 60 6.79 11.78 -36.93
CA ARG A 60 7.94 12.42 -36.27
C ARG A 60 7.71 12.58 -34.77
N GLU A 61 6.46 12.75 -34.35
CA GLU A 61 6.05 12.84 -32.94
C GLU A 61 6.02 11.47 -32.25
N VAL A 62 5.63 10.40 -32.95
CA VAL A 62 5.56 9.03 -32.42
C VAL A 62 6.64 8.18 -33.05
N ASN A 63 7.71 7.87 -32.30
CA ASN A 63 8.72 6.91 -32.75
C ASN A 63 8.15 5.48 -32.72
N ILE A 64 7.39 5.11 -33.77
CA ILE A 64 6.65 3.85 -33.87
C ILE A 64 7.54 2.64 -33.63
N GLN A 65 8.79 2.67 -34.12
CA GLN A 65 9.70 1.54 -33.95
C GLN A 65 10.10 1.34 -32.48
N GLN A 66 10.34 2.44 -31.77
CA GLN A 66 10.63 2.39 -30.33
C GLN A 66 9.41 1.93 -29.53
N GLU A 67 8.21 2.44 -29.84
CA GLU A 67 6.96 2.02 -29.20
C GLU A 67 6.66 0.52 -29.43
N LYS A 68 6.95 -0.02 -30.62
CA LYS A 68 6.85 -1.48 -30.89
C LYS A 68 7.84 -2.28 -30.03
N ASN A 69 9.07 -1.80 -29.88
CA ASN A 69 10.07 -2.44 -29.02
C ASN A 69 9.63 -2.43 -27.54
N LEU A 70 9.10 -1.31 -27.04
CA LEU A 70 8.57 -1.17 -25.68
C LEU A 70 7.36 -2.06 -25.47
N LEU A 71 6.43 -2.11 -26.43
CA LEU A 71 5.28 -3.01 -26.38
C LEU A 71 5.71 -4.48 -26.31
N SER A 72 6.68 -4.89 -27.12
CA SER A 72 7.23 -6.26 -27.10
C SER A 72 7.85 -6.59 -25.74
N LEU A 73 8.63 -5.67 -25.18
CA LEU A 73 9.22 -5.80 -23.85
C LEU A 73 8.15 -5.97 -22.76
N HIS A 74 7.17 -5.05 -22.68
CA HIS A 74 6.10 -5.12 -21.67
C HIS A 74 5.21 -6.34 -21.85
N THR A 75 4.98 -6.79 -23.09
CA THR A 75 4.28 -8.05 -23.37
C THR A 75 5.06 -9.25 -22.82
N SER A 76 6.37 -9.31 -23.04
CA SER A 76 7.22 -10.37 -22.51
C SER A 76 7.21 -10.41 -20.97
N ILE A 77 7.27 -9.24 -20.33
CA ILE A 77 7.18 -9.12 -18.87
C ILE A 77 5.81 -9.58 -18.37
N ALA A 78 4.72 -9.10 -19.00
CA ALA A 78 3.36 -9.47 -18.62
C ALA A 78 3.12 -10.99 -18.74
N LEU A 79 3.68 -11.65 -19.77
CA LEU A 79 3.59 -13.10 -19.91
C LEU A 79 4.33 -13.85 -18.80
N LYS A 80 5.54 -13.39 -18.44
CA LYS A 80 6.31 -13.97 -17.32
C LYS A 80 5.61 -13.79 -15.97
N LEU A 81 5.03 -12.60 -15.75
CA LEU A 81 4.25 -12.35 -14.54
C LEU A 81 2.99 -13.21 -14.52
N LYS A 82 2.30 -13.36 -15.65
CA LYS A 82 1.11 -14.20 -15.75
C LYS A 82 1.39 -15.63 -15.35
N SER A 83 2.49 -16.23 -15.83
CA SER A 83 2.87 -17.59 -15.42
C SER A 83 3.14 -17.72 -13.91
N ALA A 84 3.64 -16.66 -13.27
CA ALA A 84 3.88 -16.66 -11.83
C ALA A 84 2.59 -16.45 -11.01
N VAL A 85 1.66 -15.63 -11.49
CA VAL A 85 0.38 -15.34 -10.83
C VAL A 85 -0.60 -16.50 -10.95
N THR A 86 -0.53 -17.30 -12.03
CA THR A 86 -1.37 -18.49 -12.21
C THR A 86 -0.86 -19.74 -11.48
N ASP A 87 0.30 -19.65 -10.82
CA ASP A 87 0.86 -20.78 -10.09
C ASP A 87 0.05 -21.07 -8.82
N ASN A 88 -0.19 -22.35 -8.54
CA ASN A 88 -0.98 -22.77 -7.38
C ASN A 88 -0.32 -22.32 -6.06
N SER A 89 1.02 -22.26 -6.02
CA SER A 89 1.76 -21.75 -4.86
C SER A 89 1.50 -20.26 -4.59
N PHE A 90 1.20 -19.49 -5.64
CA PHE A 90 0.84 -18.08 -5.55
C PHE A 90 -0.61 -17.94 -5.09
N THR A 91 -1.54 -18.64 -5.72
CA THR A 91 -2.97 -18.61 -5.37
C THR A 91 -3.20 -18.97 -3.90
N ARG A 92 -2.65 -20.10 -3.43
CA ARG A 92 -2.78 -20.52 -2.02
C ARG A 92 -2.23 -19.49 -1.03
N ARG A 93 -1.14 -18.80 -1.41
CA ARG A 93 -0.55 -17.74 -0.58
C ARG A 93 -1.45 -16.52 -0.54
N LEU A 94 -1.94 -16.08 -1.70
CA LEU A 94 -2.82 -14.92 -1.80
C LEU A 94 -4.12 -15.15 -1.04
N GLU A 95 -4.74 -16.33 -1.17
CA GLU A 95 -5.92 -16.71 -0.40
C GLU A 95 -5.67 -16.66 1.11
N CYS A 96 -4.50 -17.11 1.56
CA CYS A 96 -4.09 -17.02 2.95
C CYS A 96 -3.92 -15.56 3.41
N GLU A 97 -3.16 -14.75 2.67
CA GLU A 97 -2.92 -13.33 2.98
C GLU A 97 -4.24 -12.53 3.01
N GLN A 98 -5.11 -12.72 2.02
CA GLN A 98 -6.44 -12.08 1.96
C GLN A 98 -7.35 -12.59 3.08
N GLY A 99 -7.39 -13.90 3.32
CA GLY A 99 -8.19 -14.51 4.38
C GLY A 99 -7.83 -14.00 5.77
N MET A 100 -6.54 -13.73 6.01
CA MET A 100 -6.05 -13.10 7.25
C MET A 100 -6.51 -11.64 7.37
N ILE A 101 -6.34 -10.84 6.31
CA ILE A 101 -6.69 -9.41 6.29
C ILE A 101 -8.21 -9.22 6.47
N GLN A 102 -9.02 -10.05 5.81
CA GLN A 102 -10.48 -10.01 5.87
C GLN A 102 -11.05 -10.52 7.20
N GLY A 103 -10.30 -11.37 7.91
CA GLY A 103 -10.75 -12.03 9.14
C GLY A 103 -11.73 -13.18 8.88
N THR A 104 -11.78 -13.72 7.66
CA THR A 104 -12.65 -14.84 7.27
C THR A 104 -12.05 -16.19 7.63
N MET A 105 -10.71 -16.27 7.77
CA MET A 105 -10.00 -17.49 8.13
C MET A 105 -9.66 -17.56 9.62
N ALA A 106 -9.87 -18.73 10.20
CA ALA A 106 -9.51 -19.00 11.59
C ALA A 106 -7.98 -18.97 11.80
N THR A 107 -7.57 -18.60 13.02
CA THR A 107 -6.16 -18.43 13.37
C THR A 107 -5.30 -19.65 13.08
N ASP A 108 -5.84 -20.83 13.38
CA ASP A 108 -5.06 -22.05 13.25
C ASP A 108 -4.81 -22.41 11.78
N LYS A 109 -5.74 -22.10 10.86
CA LYS A 109 -5.62 -22.46 9.44
C LYS A 109 -4.43 -21.80 8.74
N TYR A 110 -4.21 -20.50 8.97
CA TYR A 110 -3.06 -19.82 8.36
C TYR A 110 -1.75 -20.10 9.08
N LEU A 111 -1.78 -20.50 10.36
CA LEU A 111 -0.60 -21.02 11.05
C LEU A 111 -0.20 -22.39 10.48
N ASP A 112 -1.16 -23.28 10.23
CA ASP A 112 -0.90 -24.57 9.59
C ASP A 112 -0.32 -24.38 8.17
N TYR A 113 -0.82 -23.39 7.41
CA TYR A 113 -0.22 -23.02 6.13
C TYR A 113 1.22 -22.48 6.29
N ALA A 114 1.49 -21.65 7.31
CA ALA A 114 2.85 -21.17 7.58
C ALA A 114 3.81 -22.33 7.92
N GLU A 115 3.34 -23.36 8.63
CA GLU A 115 4.10 -24.58 8.92
C GLU A 115 4.36 -25.40 7.66
N GLU A 116 3.36 -25.55 6.78
CA GLU A 116 3.54 -26.19 5.48
C GLU A 116 4.62 -25.47 4.65
N VAL A 117 4.56 -24.14 4.57
CA VAL A 117 5.54 -23.32 3.83
C VAL A 117 6.95 -23.46 4.42
N LEU A 118 7.07 -23.58 5.75
CA LEU A 118 8.33 -23.87 6.44
C LEU A 118 8.87 -25.25 6.06
N CYS A 119 8.02 -26.28 6.08
CA CYS A 119 8.38 -27.64 5.70
C CYS A 119 8.84 -27.75 4.24
N CYS A 120 8.30 -26.90 3.36
CA CYS A 120 8.73 -26.81 1.96
C CYS A 120 10.07 -26.06 1.76
N SER A 121 10.73 -25.60 2.83
CA SER A 121 12.02 -24.88 2.78
C SER A 121 11.99 -23.66 1.85
N GLU A 122 10.87 -22.92 1.87
CA GLU A 122 10.70 -21.70 1.08
C GLU A 122 11.64 -20.57 1.54
N PRO A 123 11.96 -19.58 0.70
CA PRO A 123 12.89 -18.52 1.05
C PRO A 123 12.48 -17.78 2.34
N LEU A 124 13.42 -17.60 3.26
CA LEU A 124 13.20 -17.00 4.58
C LEU A 124 12.36 -15.69 4.56
N PRO A 125 12.57 -14.72 3.65
CA PRO A 125 11.75 -13.51 3.62
C PRO A 125 10.26 -13.75 3.35
N LYS A 126 9.91 -14.79 2.58
CA LYS A 126 8.52 -15.14 2.28
C LYS A 126 7.82 -15.63 3.55
N VAL A 127 8.47 -16.51 4.30
CA VAL A 127 7.94 -17.03 5.56
C VAL A 127 7.83 -15.91 6.61
N LEU A 128 8.88 -15.11 6.77
CA LEU A 128 8.89 -14.03 7.75
C LEU A 128 7.82 -12.98 7.46
N ARG A 129 7.56 -12.65 6.19
CA ARG A 129 6.47 -11.73 5.81
C ARG A 129 5.09 -12.25 6.22
N LEU A 130 4.82 -13.53 5.99
CA LEU A 130 3.57 -14.16 6.41
C LEU A 130 3.42 -14.13 7.93
N LEU A 131 4.47 -14.51 8.66
CA LEU A 131 4.47 -14.51 10.13
C LEU A 131 4.33 -13.10 10.73
N CYS A 132 4.98 -12.09 10.13
CA CYS A 132 4.81 -10.70 10.53
C CYS A 132 3.38 -10.23 10.26
N LEU A 133 2.78 -10.59 9.13
CA LEU A 133 1.37 -10.29 8.86
C LEU A 133 0.45 -10.93 9.91
N CYS A 134 0.68 -12.20 10.27
CA CYS A 134 -0.05 -12.87 11.35
C CYS A 134 0.07 -12.11 12.68
N SER A 135 1.29 -11.69 13.01
CA SER A 135 1.58 -10.98 14.25
C SER A 135 0.91 -9.59 14.29
N LEU A 136 0.92 -8.86 13.19
CA LEU A 136 0.33 -7.52 13.11
C LEU A 136 -1.21 -7.55 13.20
N ILE A 137 -1.84 -8.58 12.61
CA ILE A 137 -3.31 -8.71 12.60
C ILE A 137 -3.84 -9.20 13.96
N ASN A 138 -3.15 -10.18 14.58
CA ASN A 138 -3.63 -10.84 15.82
C ASN A 138 -2.94 -10.36 17.10
N ASN A 139 -2.11 -9.33 16.99
CA ASN A 139 -1.29 -8.84 18.10
C ASN A 139 -0.30 -9.86 18.67
N GLY A 140 0.39 -10.55 17.77
CA GLY A 140 1.34 -11.60 18.07
C GLY A 140 0.86 -12.97 17.61
N VAL A 141 1.75 -13.95 17.77
CA VAL A 141 1.54 -15.31 17.29
C VAL A 141 1.34 -16.26 18.48
N ARG A 142 0.26 -17.05 18.46
CA ARG A 142 -0.08 -18.01 19.54
C ARG A 142 0.93 -19.15 19.65
N ARG A 143 1.29 -19.79 18.53
CA ARG A 143 2.24 -20.93 18.43
C ARG A 143 3.68 -20.47 18.19
N TYR A 144 4.07 -19.31 18.73
CA TYR A 144 5.35 -18.67 18.41
C TYR A 144 6.56 -19.54 18.72
N ASP A 145 6.61 -20.20 19.88
CA ASP A 145 7.77 -21.01 20.28
C ASP A 145 7.97 -22.23 19.37
N SER A 146 6.88 -22.89 18.95
CA SER A 146 6.90 -24.00 18.00
C SER A 146 7.39 -23.55 16.62
N LEU A 147 6.84 -22.44 16.11
CA LEU A 147 7.25 -21.85 14.83
C LEU A 147 8.71 -21.38 14.85
N ARG A 148 9.15 -20.79 15.96
CA ARG A 148 10.54 -20.38 16.18
C ARG A 148 11.49 -21.59 16.14
N ALA A 149 11.12 -22.69 16.78
CA ALA A 149 11.92 -23.91 16.75
C ALA A 149 12.03 -24.46 15.32
N MET A 150 10.93 -24.53 14.57
CA MET A 150 10.93 -24.97 13.17
C MET A 150 11.75 -24.04 12.26
N LEU A 151 11.63 -22.72 12.42
CA LEU A 151 12.43 -21.74 11.69
C LEU A 151 13.94 -21.97 11.87
N VAL A 152 14.37 -22.20 13.12
CA VAL A 152 15.77 -22.47 13.44
C VAL A 152 16.23 -23.81 12.87
N GLN A 153 15.36 -24.82 12.86
CA GLN A 153 15.67 -26.13 12.28
C GLN A 153 15.82 -26.09 10.76
N VAL A 154 14.96 -25.36 10.05
CA VAL A 154 14.95 -25.31 8.57
C VAL A 154 16.01 -24.35 8.04
N HIS A 155 16.16 -23.16 8.64
CA HIS A 155 17.02 -22.08 8.11
C HIS A 155 18.29 -21.85 8.93
N GLY A 156 18.49 -22.60 10.01
CA GLY A 156 19.66 -22.53 10.87
C GLY A 156 19.57 -21.47 11.98
N ILE A 157 20.59 -21.48 12.85
CA ILE A 157 20.62 -20.67 14.08
C ILE A 157 20.69 -19.16 13.84
N GLY A 158 21.24 -18.72 12.69
CA GLY A 158 21.38 -17.30 12.35
C GLY A 158 20.04 -16.55 12.32
N VAL A 159 18.93 -17.26 12.11
CA VAL A 159 17.58 -16.69 12.14
C VAL A 159 17.22 -16.08 13.49
N LEU A 160 17.80 -16.55 14.60
CA LEU A 160 17.52 -16.00 15.94
C LEU A 160 17.83 -14.50 16.04
N VAL A 161 18.91 -14.04 15.39
CA VAL A 161 19.25 -12.60 15.38
C VAL A 161 18.20 -11.82 14.61
N THR A 162 17.76 -12.36 13.46
CA THR A 162 16.68 -11.78 12.66
C THR A 162 15.37 -11.70 13.44
N LEU A 163 15.01 -12.77 14.17
CA LEU A 163 13.81 -12.79 15.00
C LEU A 163 13.89 -11.78 16.14
N SER A 164 15.05 -11.67 16.81
CA SER A 164 15.25 -10.66 17.85
C SER A 164 15.11 -9.23 17.31
N ASN A 165 15.60 -8.97 16.09
CA ASN A 165 15.42 -7.67 15.46
C ASN A 165 13.95 -7.40 15.09
N LEU A 166 13.23 -8.41 14.58
CA LEU A 166 11.80 -8.28 14.27
C LEU A 166 10.93 -8.08 15.52
N GLU A 167 11.31 -8.70 16.64
CA GLU A 167 10.67 -8.51 17.93
C GLU A 167 10.90 -7.10 18.48
N LYS A 168 12.14 -6.58 18.38
CA LYS A 168 12.45 -5.17 18.72
C LYS A 168 11.69 -4.17 17.86
N LEU A 169 11.47 -4.48 16.58
CA LEU A 169 10.66 -3.66 15.67
C LEU A 169 9.15 -3.80 15.93
N GLY A 170 8.73 -4.72 16.80
CA GLY A 170 7.31 -5.02 17.07
C GLY A 170 6.57 -5.72 15.93
N LEU A 171 7.28 -6.13 14.87
CA LEU A 171 6.70 -6.79 13.69
C LEU A 171 6.31 -8.24 13.97
N LEU A 172 7.10 -8.92 14.81
CA LEU A 172 6.87 -10.32 15.16
C LEU A 172 7.03 -10.49 16.68
N LYS A 173 5.94 -10.79 17.36
CA LYS A 173 5.95 -11.01 18.81
C LYS A 173 5.13 -12.22 19.20
N LYS A 174 5.45 -12.79 20.36
CA LYS A 174 4.62 -13.81 20.99
C LYS A 174 3.30 -13.19 21.45
N GLN A 175 2.19 -13.86 21.19
CA GLN A 175 0.90 -13.41 21.70
C GLN A 175 0.88 -13.57 23.22
N GLU A 176 0.72 -12.45 23.95
CA GLU A 176 0.48 -12.50 25.39
C GLU A 176 -0.96 -12.94 25.63
N SER A 177 -1.15 -14.04 26.39
CA SER A 177 -2.48 -14.46 26.83
C SER A 177 -3.12 -13.32 27.62
N ALA A 178 -4.40 -12.99 27.33
CA ALA A 178 -5.13 -11.90 27.97
C ALA A 178 -5.17 -11.96 29.52
N THR A 179 -4.87 -13.13 30.10
CA THR A 179 -4.77 -13.37 31.55
C THR A 179 -3.43 -12.92 32.17
N SER A 180 -2.35 -12.80 31.39
CA SER A 180 -1.02 -12.43 31.89
C SER A 180 -0.83 -10.91 32.02
N GLY A 181 -1.58 -10.11 31.25
CA GLY A 181 -1.48 -8.64 31.26
C GLY A 181 -2.13 -7.98 32.48
N ILE A 182 -3.10 -8.64 33.11
CA ILE A 182 -3.84 -8.10 34.27
C ILE A 182 -3.25 -8.66 35.60
N SER A 183 -2.75 -9.90 35.60
CA SER A 183 -2.15 -10.54 36.79
C SER A 183 -0.71 -10.10 37.09
N GLY A 184 0.04 -9.63 36.10
CA GLY A 184 1.39 -9.08 36.30
C GLY A 184 1.40 -7.64 36.84
N LEU A 185 0.28 -6.91 36.71
CA LEU A 185 0.18 -5.51 37.15
C LEU A 185 -0.27 -5.40 38.61
N SER A 186 -1.08 -6.35 39.11
CA SER A 186 -1.49 -6.37 40.52
C SER A 186 -0.33 -6.70 41.48
N SER A 187 0.63 -7.53 41.06
CA SER A 187 1.80 -7.88 41.87
C SER A 187 2.91 -6.82 41.86
N GLN A 188 3.01 -6.01 40.79
CA GLN A 188 4.01 -4.94 40.70
C GLN A 188 3.53 -3.59 41.27
N ILE A 189 2.22 -3.29 41.24
CA ILE A 189 1.66 -2.13 41.94
C ILE A 189 1.69 -2.33 43.47
N ALA A 190 1.56 -3.57 43.95
CA ALA A 190 1.66 -3.88 45.38
C ALA A 190 3.08 -3.72 45.97
N ALA A 191 4.13 -3.81 45.14
CA ALA A 191 5.52 -3.75 45.58
C ALA A 191 6.11 -2.32 45.59
N ALA A 192 5.52 -1.37 44.86
CA ALA A 192 6.00 0.00 44.76
C ALA A 192 5.01 0.97 45.41
N SER A 193 5.23 1.28 46.69
CA SER A 193 4.53 2.35 47.40
C SER A 193 4.93 3.71 46.82
N ILE A 194 4.32 4.12 45.70
CA ILE A 194 4.53 5.43 45.07
C ILE A 194 3.17 6.13 44.96
N SER A 195 3.11 7.35 45.50
CA SER A 195 1.91 8.18 45.63
C SER A 195 1.10 8.35 44.33
N VAL A 196 -0.22 8.24 44.47
CA VAL A 196 -1.24 7.96 43.43
C VAL A 196 -1.54 9.11 42.45
N ALA A 197 -0.86 10.27 42.48
CA ALA A 197 -1.23 11.41 41.63
C ALA A 197 -0.55 11.44 40.24
N ALA A 198 0.65 10.87 40.08
CA ALA A 198 1.44 10.96 38.82
C ALA A 198 1.51 9.65 38.01
N ALA A 199 1.10 8.52 38.59
CA ALA A 199 1.13 7.21 37.93
C ALA A 199 0.01 7.03 36.87
N GLY A 200 -1.05 7.83 36.95
CA GLY A 200 -2.22 7.71 36.06
C GLY A 200 -1.92 7.96 34.58
N SER A 201 -1.01 8.90 34.26
CA SER A 201 -0.71 9.25 32.87
C SER A 201 0.26 8.27 32.18
N ILE A 202 1.26 7.78 32.91
CA ILE A 202 2.28 6.86 32.36
C ILE A 202 1.72 5.44 32.24
N ALA A 203 0.97 4.98 33.26
CA ALA A 203 0.25 3.71 33.17
C ALA A 203 -0.85 3.77 32.11
N ALA A 204 -1.58 4.88 31.95
CA ALA A 204 -2.56 5.01 30.88
C ALA A 204 -1.93 4.97 29.47
N ASN A 205 -0.72 5.50 29.28
CA ASN A 205 -0.04 5.44 27.99
C ASN A 205 0.49 4.03 27.66
N LEU A 206 1.09 3.31 28.62
CA LEU A 206 1.48 1.90 28.42
C LEU A 206 0.28 0.96 28.29
N VAL A 207 -0.80 1.23 29.04
CA VAL A 207 -2.06 0.49 28.94
C VAL A 207 -2.77 0.81 27.63
N ALA A 208 -2.77 2.07 27.16
CA ALA A 208 -3.30 2.42 25.85
C ALA A 208 -2.52 1.72 24.73
N GLU A 209 -1.18 1.74 24.78
CA GLU A 209 -0.30 1.08 23.80
C GLU A 209 -0.45 -0.46 23.80
N LYS A 210 -0.76 -1.08 24.96
CA LYS A 210 -1.00 -2.53 25.07
C LYS A 210 -2.46 -2.95 24.85
N VAL A 211 -3.45 -2.10 25.13
CA VAL A 211 -4.89 -2.38 25.01
C VAL A 211 -5.41 -2.09 23.60
N THR A 212 -4.86 -1.11 22.88
CA THR A 212 -5.12 -0.93 21.44
C THR A 212 -4.61 -2.12 20.62
N ALA A 213 -3.68 -2.89 21.17
CA ALA A 213 -2.96 -3.91 20.45
C ALA A 213 -3.80 -5.17 20.19
N VAL A 214 -4.61 -5.68 21.14
CA VAL A 214 -5.31 -6.98 21.03
C VAL A 214 -6.51 -6.96 20.04
N THR A 215 -7.05 -5.79 19.69
CA THR A 215 -8.23 -5.64 18.80
C THR A 215 -8.12 -4.50 17.79
N GLY A 216 -6.93 -3.89 17.69
CA GLY A 216 -6.73 -2.67 16.90
C GLY A 216 -7.00 -2.88 15.41
N TRP A 217 -6.56 -4.00 14.85
CA TRP A 217 -6.78 -4.30 13.44
C TRP A 217 -8.27 -4.34 13.07
N ASP A 218 -9.10 -5.11 13.79
CA ASP A 218 -10.53 -5.21 13.48
C ASP A 218 -11.28 -3.90 13.67
N ALA A 219 -10.88 -3.10 14.65
CA ALA A 219 -11.43 -1.76 14.85
C ALA A 219 -11.04 -0.82 13.70
N LEU A 220 -9.76 -0.81 13.29
CA LEU A 220 -9.26 -0.01 12.17
C LEU A 220 -9.88 -0.44 10.85
N ARG A 221 -9.94 -1.76 10.59
CA ARG A 221 -10.53 -2.37 9.40
C ARG A 221 -11.95 -1.87 9.18
N ARG A 222 -12.78 -1.90 10.22
CA ARG A 222 -14.17 -1.43 10.18
C ARG A 222 -14.28 0.09 10.09
N ARG A 223 -13.55 0.85 10.94
CA ARG A 223 -13.65 2.32 10.98
C ARG A 223 -13.12 3.01 9.72
N LEU A 224 -12.08 2.44 9.11
CA LEU A 224 -11.43 3.00 7.95
C LEU A 224 -11.89 2.37 6.63
N ASN A 225 -12.75 1.35 6.66
CA ASN A 225 -13.15 0.57 5.49
C ASN A 225 -11.92 0.06 4.72
N LEU A 226 -11.05 -0.69 5.42
CA LEU A 226 -9.79 -1.18 4.84
C LEU A 226 -9.99 -2.39 3.94
N VAL A 227 -11.10 -3.10 4.07
CA VAL A 227 -11.46 -4.25 3.26
C VAL A 227 -12.74 -3.91 2.52
N VAL A 228 -12.68 -3.96 1.19
CA VAL A 228 -13.77 -3.63 0.28
C VAL A 228 -14.10 -4.87 -0.53
N ASP A 229 -15.39 -5.16 -0.71
CA ASP A 229 -15.83 -6.29 -1.53
C ASP A 229 -15.64 -5.97 -3.01
N ALA A 230 -15.28 -6.98 -3.82
CA ALA A 230 -14.98 -6.82 -5.24
C ALA A 230 -16.07 -6.09 -6.05
N SER A 231 -17.34 -6.21 -5.64
CA SER A 231 -18.48 -5.54 -6.29
C SER A 231 -18.50 -4.02 -6.06
N GLU A 232 -17.99 -3.54 -4.93
CA GLU A 232 -17.87 -2.12 -4.61
C GLU A 232 -16.63 -1.51 -5.27
N GLU A 233 -15.55 -2.28 -5.40
CA GLU A 233 -14.31 -1.86 -6.06
C GLU A 233 -14.54 -1.42 -7.52
N GLU A 234 -15.32 -2.20 -8.27
CA GLU A 234 -15.62 -1.94 -9.68
C GLU A 234 -16.57 -0.73 -9.87
N ARG A 235 -17.45 -0.48 -8.90
CA ARG A 235 -18.51 0.51 -9.01
C ARG A 235 -18.04 1.91 -8.64
N ASP A 236 -17.34 2.03 -7.51
CA ASP A 236 -17.05 3.33 -6.90
C ASP A 236 -15.61 3.81 -7.18
N GLY A 237 -14.75 2.94 -7.72
CA GLY A 237 -13.34 3.24 -7.96
C GLY A 237 -12.63 3.56 -6.65
N ASP A 238 -12.32 2.53 -5.87
CA ASP A 238 -11.68 2.66 -4.57
C ASP A 238 -10.16 2.45 -4.64
N VAL A 239 -9.41 3.00 -3.67
CA VAL A 239 -7.95 2.77 -3.53
C VAL A 239 -7.59 1.31 -3.22
N SER A 240 -8.54 0.48 -2.81
CA SER A 240 -8.37 -0.96 -2.55
C SER A 240 -7.95 -1.77 -3.79
N TYR A 241 -8.17 -1.23 -5.00
CA TYR A 241 -7.77 -1.86 -6.26
C TYR A 241 -6.27 -2.26 -6.29
N ALA A 242 -5.43 -1.55 -5.55
CA ALA A 242 -3.98 -1.78 -5.51
C ALA A 242 -3.60 -3.14 -4.90
N TYR A 243 -4.49 -3.71 -4.07
CA TYR A 243 -4.33 -5.04 -3.45
C TYR A 243 -5.57 -5.94 -3.63
N SER A 244 -6.45 -5.64 -4.59
CA SER A 244 -7.66 -6.42 -4.90
C SER A 244 -8.49 -6.76 -3.65
N GLY A 245 -8.99 -5.73 -2.96
CA GLY A 245 -9.83 -5.86 -1.76
C GLY A 245 -9.28 -5.11 -0.56
N TYR A 246 -7.97 -4.86 -0.48
CA TYR A 246 -7.35 -4.17 0.66
C TYR A 246 -6.92 -2.74 0.31
N ALA A 247 -7.46 -1.76 1.02
CA ALA A 247 -7.02 -0.38 0.94
C ALA A 247 -5.84 -0.14 1.90
N PRO A 248 -4.65 0.28 1.41
CA PRO A 248 -3.51 0.59 2.25
C PRO A 248 -3.89 1.62 3.31
N ILE A 249 -3.72 1.28 4.59
CA ILE A 249 -4.10 2.15 5.71
C ILE A 249 -3.48 3.55 5.58
N SER A 250 -2.22 3.64 5.15
CA SER A 250 -1.49 4.88 4.90
C SER A 250 -2.22 5.78 3.89
N VAL A 251 -2.68 5.21 2.78
CA VAL A 251 -3.40 5.92 1.71
C VAL A 251 -4.83 6.25 2.14
N ARG A 252 -5.49 5.34 2.85
CA ARG A 252 -6.86 5.56 3.37
C ARG A 252 -6.91 6.70 4.40
N LEU A 253 -5.88 6.84 5.22
CA LEU A 253 -5.73 7.99 6.12
C LEU A 253 -5.63 9.30 5.34
N VAL A 254 -4.81 9.34 4.28
CA VAL A 254 -4.70 10.51 3.40
C VAL A 254 -6.03 10.82 2.72
N GLU A 255 -6.70 9.82 2.13
CA GLU A 255 -8.00 10.00 1.49
C GLU A 255 -9.03 10.62 2.44
N LYS A 256 -9.19 10.04 3.64
CA LYS A 256 -10.14 10.55 4.64
C LYS A 256 -9.73 11.93 5.15
N ALA A 257 -8.44 12.20 5.33
CA ALA A 257 -7.93 13.49 5.76
C ALA A 257 -8.17 14.62 4.74
N LEU A 258 -8.27 14.28 3.44
CA LEU A 258 -8.52 15.25 2.37
C LEU A 258 -10.00 15.65 2.22
N ARG A 259 -10.93 15.00 2.95
CA ARG A 259 -12.36 15.34 2.90
C ARG A 259 -12.65 16.69 3.58
N PRO A 260 -13.65 17.45 3.10
CA PRO A 260 -14.00 18.75 3.68
C PRO A 260 -14.70 18.62 5.05
N PRO A 261 -14.54 19.60 5.96
CA PRO A 261 -15.21 19.61 7.27
C PRO A 261 -16.74 19.49 7.16
N PRO A 262 -17.42 18.78 8.08
CA PRO A 262 -16.91 18.20 9.33
C PRO A 262 -16.16 16.87 9.15
N GLN A 263 -16.05 16.36 7.93
CA GLN A 263 -15.25 15.20 7.58
C GLN A 263 -13.77 15.63 7.44
N GLY A 264 -12.82 14.69 7.51
CA GLY A 264 -11.38 15.03 7.55
C GLY A 264 -10.71 14.47 8.80
N TRP A 265 -9.73 15.20 9.33
CA TRP A 265 -8.95 14.81 10.52
C TRP A 265 -9.81 14.53 11.76
N THR A 266 -10.87 15.31 11.97
CA THR A 266 -11.79 15.12 13.11
C THR A 266 -12.47 13.74 13.08
N SER A 267 -12.81 13.24 11.89
CA SER A 267 -13.41 11.91 11.73
C SER A 267 -12.43 10.75 11.98
N LEU A 268 -11.12 11.05 12.04
CA LEU A 268 -10.06 10.07 12.20
C LEU A 268 -9.54 9.96 13.63
N GLU A 269 -9.86 10.88 14.53
CA GLU A 269 -9.29 10.95 15.89
C GLU A 269 -9.36 9.61 16.63
N GLU A 270 -10.52 8.97 16.59
CA GLU A 270 -10.76 7.67 17.24
C GLU A 270 -9.98 6.52 16.61
N SER A 271 -9.70 6.57 15.30
CA SER A 271 -8.86 5.59 14.61
C SER A 271 -7.37 5.85 14.85
N LEU A 272 -6.97 7.12 14.93
CA LEU A 272 -5.58 7.53 15.12
C LEU A 272 -5.08 7.22 16.54
N LYS A 273 -5.97 7.19 17.55
CA LYS A 273 -5.65 6.72 18.92
C LYS A 273 -5.20 5.25 18.98
N ILE A 274 -5.59 4.43 17.98
CA ILE A 274 -5.21 3.02 17.91
C ILE A 274 -3.80 2.87 17.30
N LEU A 275 -3.40 3.82 16.45
CA LEU A 275 -2.11 3.77 15.75
C LEU A 275 -0.97 4.27 16.64
N PRO A 276 0.25 3.72 16.46
CA PRO A 276 1.40 4.16 17.23
C PRO A 276 1.83 5.57 16.84
N GLY A 277 2.27 6.33 17.84
CA GLY A 277 2.89 7.63 17.67
C GLY A 277 1.98 8.83 17.98
N PRO A 278 2.57 10.02 18.15
CA PRO A 278 1.84 11.23 18.49
C PRO A 278 1.09 11.80 17.28
N LEU A 279 -0.12 12.31 17.54
CA LEU A 279 -0.88 13.13 16.59
C LEU A 279 -0.55 14.61 16.79
N PHE A 280 -0.24 15.33 15.72
CA PHE A 280 -0.14 16.79 15.78
C PHE A 280 -0.59 17.43 14.47
N GLN A 281 -1.15 18.64 14.58
CA GLN A 281 -1.45 19.52 13.46
C GLN A 281 -0.80 20.86 13.74
N LYS A 282 -0.02 21.36 12.78
CA LYS A 282 0.65 22.67 12.90
C LYS A 282 0.29 23.54 11.71
N GLN A 283 -0.32 24.68 11.98
CA GLN A 283 -0.56 25.71 10.98
C GLN A 283 0.65 26.64 10.94
N GLN A 284 1.21 26.83 9.75
CA GLN A 284 2.26 27.81 9.52
C GLN A 284 1.63 29.05 8.88
N GLU A 285 1.87 30.21 9.48
CA GLU A 285 1.53 31.47 8.85
C GLU A 285 2.69 31.91 7.95
N PRO A 286 2.41 32.39 6.72
CA PRO A 286 3.46 32.89 5.85
C PRO A 286 4.15 34.08 6.54
N LYS A 287 5.48 34.00 6.70
CA LYS A 287 6.28 35.12 7.17
C LYS A 287 6.24 36.23 6.11
N ARG A 288 5.37 37.22 6.29
CA ARG A 288 5.26 38.42 5.42
C ARG A 288 6.38 39.42 5.71
N VAL A 289 7.65 39.03 5.61
CA VAL A 289 8.75 39.94 5.90
C VAL A 289 9.90 39.78 4.89
N GLY A 290 9.84 40.58 3.82
CA GLY A 290 10.98 41.19 3.14
C GLY A 290 12.08 40.27 2.65
N LEU A 291 11.76 39.04 2.22
CA LEU A 291 12.76 38.13 1.67
C LEU A 291 12.71 38.14 0.13
N PRO A 292 13.85 37.99 -0.59
CA PRO A 292 13.91 38.10 -2.05
C PRO A 292 13.06 37.07 -2.83
N TRP A 293 12.64 35.99 -2.16
CA TRP A 293 11.73 34.96 -2.68
C TRP A 293 10.28 35.18 -2.27
N ASP A 294 9.92 36.38 -1.80
CA ASP A 294 8.53 36.81 -1.62
C ASP A 294 7.87 36.85 -3.00
N ILE A 295 7.45 35.67 -3.44
CA ILE A 295 6.54 35.50 -4.57
C ILE A 295 5.24 36.14 -4.07
N THR A 296 5.00 37.40 -4.43
CA THR A 296 3.63 37.89 -4.54
C THR A 296 2.87 36.79 -5.26
N PRO A 297 1.85 36.16 -4.63
CA PRO A 297 1.14 35.08 -5.29
C PRO A 297 0.71 35.62 -6.65
N PRO A 298 0.99 34.89 -7.76
CA PRO A 298 0.60 35.35 -9.07
C PRO A 298 -0.86 35.72 -9.00
N VAL A 299 -1.21 36.93 -9.46
CA VAL A 299 -2.57 37.47 -9.43
C VAL A 299 -3.49 36.38 -9.98
N CYS A 300 -4.13 35.66 -9.07
CA CYS A 300 -5.01 34.57 -9.43
C CYS A 300 -6.24 35.26 -9.99
N ASP A 301 -6.53 34.98 -11.26
CA ASP A 301 -7.80 35.33 -11.87
C ASP A 301 -8.92 34.91 -10.90
N VAL A 302 -9.70 35.90 -10.44
CA VAL A 302 -10.68 35.79 -9.34
C VAL A 302 -11.77 34.76 -9.66
N SER A 303 -11.84 34.30 -10.91
CA SER A 303 -12.73 33.25 -11.40
C SER A 303 -12.30 31.81 -11.03
N SER A 304 -11.02 31.57 -10.73
CA SER A 304 -10.48 30.20 -10.57
C SER A 304 -9.99 29.94 -9.15
N LYS A 305 -10.67 29.04 -8.43
CA LYS A 305 -10.26 28.60 -7.09
C LYS A 305 -8.88 27.94 -7.21
N PRO A 306 -7.83 28.42 -6.51
CA PRO A 306 -6.49 27.88 -6.68
C PRO A 306 -6.46 26.40 -6.28
N ARG A 307 -5.90 25.56 -7.16
CA ARG A 307 -5.72 24.13 -6.89
C ARG A 307 -4.78 23.95 -5.70
N LYS A 308 -5.27 23.30 -4.64
CA LYS A 308 -4.45 22.97 -3.48
C LYS A 308 -3.51 21.83 -3.84
N VAL A 309 -2.21 22.03 -3.62
CA VAL A 309 -1.20 20.98 -3.74
C VAL A 309 -0.92 20.42 -2.36
N VAL A 310 -1.07 19.11 -2.20
CA VAL A 310 -0.80 18.41 -0.94
C VAL A 310 0.45 17.57 -1.10
N VAL A 311 1.43 17.78 -0.21
CA VAL A 311 2.66 16.99 -0.16
C VAL A 311 2.49 15.92 0.90
N VAL A 312 2.52 14.65 0.49
CA VAL A 312 2.50 13.48 1.38
C VAL A 312 3.91 12.94 1.53
N MET A 313 4.43 12.88 2.76
CA MET A 313 5.78 12.40 3.06
C MET A 313 5.72 11.11 3.86
N PHE A 314 6.34 10.06 3.35
CA PHE A 314 6.51 8.77 4.05
C PHE A 314 7.90 8.73 4.69
N ILE A 315 7.95 8.53 6.00
CA ILE A 315 9.20 8.35 6.76
C ILE A 315 9.35 6.85 7.03
N GLY A 316 10.39 6.22 6.49
CA GLY A 316 10.64 4.77 6.62
C GLY A 316 10.37 3.94 5.38
N GLY A 317 9.89 4.55 4.29
CA GLY A 317 9.70 3.91 2.99
C GLY A 317 8.25 3.95 2.50
N VAL A 318 8.07 3.69 1.21
CA VAL A 318 6.77 3.64 0.54
C VAL A 318 6.80 2.57 -0.55
N THR A 319 5.69 1.87 -0.73
CA THR A 319 5.54 0.83 -1.75
C THR A 319 5.01 1.40 -3.06
N PHE A 320 5.26 0.72 -4.18
CA PHE A 320 4.69 1.12 -5.46
C PHE A 320 3.16 1.08 -5.47
N ALA A 321 2.54 0.15 -4.73
CA ALA A 321 1.09 0.07 -4.60
C ALA A 321 0.52 1.32 -3.91
N GLU A 322 1.14 1.80 -2.82
CA GLU A 322 0.76 3.05 -2.16
C GLU A 322 0.92 4.26 -3.08
N VAL A 323 2.02 4.32 -3.86
CA VAL A 323 2.23 5.38 -4.84
C VAL A 323 1.17 5.36 -5.93
N SER A 324 0.82 4.19 -6.46
CA SER A 324 -0.25 4.03 -7.46
C SER A 324 -1.61 4.47 -6.91
N ALA A 325 -1.94 4.08 -5.68
CA ALA A 325 -3.17 4.48 -5.02
C ALA A 325 -3.22 6.00 -4.73
N LEU A 326 -2.10 6.64 -4.38
CA LEU A 326 -2.03 8.11 -4.25
C LEU A 326 -2.19 8.83 -5.59
N ARG A 327 -1.62 8.28 -6.68
CA ARG A 327 -1.84 8.80 -8.04
C ARG A 327 -3.31 8.68 -8.43
N PHE A 328 -3.95 7.57 -8.05
CA PHE A 328 -5.37 7.37 -8.26
C PHE A 328 -6.21 8.43 -7.53
N LEU A 329 -5.94 8.68 -6.24
CA LEU A 329 -6.59 9.76 -5.49
C LEU A 329 -6.38 11.15 -6.11
N SER A 330 -5.16 11.43 -6.59
CA SER A 330 -4.84 12.69 -7.25
C SER A 330 -5.64 12.88 -8.55
N ARG A 331 -5.96 11.80 -9.28
CA ARG A 331 -6.79 11.87 -10.51
C ARG A 331 -8.25 12.13 -10.17
N GLN A 332 -8.79 11.46 -9.14
CA GLN A 332 -10.18 11.67 -8.71
C GLN A 332 -10.42 13.10 -8.23
N GLN A 333 -9.51 13.66 -7.42
CA GLN A 333 -9.64 15.03 -6.93
C GLN A 333 -9.36 16.09 -8.00
N GLY A 334 -8.58 15.76 -9.04
CA GLY A 334 -8.29 16.64 -10.16
C GLY A 334 -9.38 16.72 -11.23
N GLY A 335 -10.34 15.78 -11.24
CA GLY A 335 -11.45 15.71 -12.20
C GLY A 335 -12.66 16.59 -11.87
N GLY A 336 -12.63 17.32 -10.74
CA GLY A 336 -13.67 18.28 -10.34
C GLY A 336 -13.40 19.70 -10.83
N ALA A 337 -13.11 19.87 -12.12
CA ALA A 337 -13.02 21.16 -12.79
C ALA A 337 -13.65 21.08 -14.18
#